data_AF-A0A833PSP0-F1
#
_entry.id   AF-A0A833PSP0-F1
#
_cell.length_a   1.000
_cell.length_b   1.000
_cell.length_c   1.000
_cell.angle_alpha   90.00
_cell.angle_beta   90.00
_cell.angle_gamma   90.00
#
_symmetry.space_group_name_H-M   'P 1'
#
loop_
_entity.id
_entity.type
_entity.pdbx_description
1 polymer ?
#
loop_
_entity_poly.entity_id
_entity_poly.type
_entity_poly.pdbx_seq_one_letter_code
_entity_poly.pdbx_strand_id
1 'polypeptide(L)'
;MTIAASPLDDMTKLDHGQAVFVLTTPTPVDFSSVLADRSRFGPAIRCFLSPFDALLEMVFLRRQNSDAVEAVLQSSRVPACIFFSNRFRQRPLTVHVAWLAHENRLVVQQNGSLIRTARDQAAQWRIGPRRDAEMAIEAETWAVLDRLHERAGLFAWRETLQTTRRWLASPAVEESSLRRAITALDAVDLIVLPAGKAGQLALYDPEAGYWHFVPRDPIT
;
A
#
# COMPACT_ATOMS: atom_id res chain seq x y z
N MET A 1 15.04 45.30 -16.62
CA MET A 1 15.72 44.02 -16.92
C MET A 1 15.01 42.94 -16.16
N THR A 2 14.12 42.22 -16.83
CA THR A 2 13.29 41.17 -16.23
C THR A 2 14.02 39.85 -16.43
N ILE A 3 14.48 39.23 -15.34
CA ILE A 3 15.06 37.89 -15.41
C ILE A 3 13.89 36.92 -15.52
N ALA A 4 13.74 36.32 -16.70
CA ALA A 4 12.80 35.24 -16.93
C ALA A 4 13.21 34.05 -16.06
N ALA A 5 12.29 33.57 -15.22
CA ALA A 5 12.44 32.30 -14.53
C ALA A 5 12.59 31.19 -15.59
N SER A 6 13.65 30.39 -15.49
CA SER A 6 13.88 29.27 -16.39
C SER A 6 12.76 28.22 -16.25
N PRO A 7 12.29 27.58 -17.34
CA PRO A 7 11.28 26.52 -17.30
C PRO A 7 11.75 25.21 -16.60
N LEU A 8 12.94 25.21 -16.00
CA LEU A 8 13.55 24.08 -15.29
C LEU A 8 13.35 24.13 -13.78
N ASP A 9 12.93 25.26 -13.21
CA ASP A 9 12.67 25.36 -11.76
C ASP A 9 11.36 24.66 -11.35
N ASP A 10 10.42 24.44 -12.28
CA ASP A 10 9.14 23.76 -12.00
C ASP A 10 9.25 22.22 -11.93
N MET A 11 10.42 21.65 -12.25
CA MET A 11 10.70 20.22 -12.11
C MET A 11 11.22 19.82 -10.71
N THR A 12 11.25 20.75 -9.76
CA THR A 12 11.76 20.54 -8.39
C THR A 12 10.68 20.31 -7.33
N LYS A 13 9.53 19.74 -7.70
CA LYS A 13 8.81 18.89 -6.72
C LYS A 13 9.59 17.59 -6.61
N LEU A 14 10.66 17.62 -5.82
CA LEU A 14 11.44 16.44 -5.47
C LEU A 14 10.47 15.31 -5.14
N ASP A 15 10.55 14.24 -5.91
CA ASP A 15 9.85 13.00 -5.65
C ASP A 15 10.53 12.40 -4.41
N HIS A 16 10.03 12.75 -3.23
CA HIS A 16 10.62 12.31 -1.98
C HIS A 16 10.38 10.81 -1.88
N GLY A 17 11.48 10.05 -1.86
CA GLY A 17 11.45 8.62 -1.71
C GLY A 17 10.60 8.20 -0.51
N GLN A 18 9.75 7.21 -0.69
CA GLN A 18 8.79 6.75 0.30
C GLN A 18 9.11 5.31 0.69
N ALA A 19 9.33 5.07 1.98
CA ALA A 19 9.33 3.70 2.50
C ALA A 19 7.97 3.04 2.25
N VAL A 20 8.00 1.80 1.76
CA VAL A 20 6.81 0.97 1.50
C VAL A 20 6.87 -0.29 2.35
N PHE A 21 5.73 -0.96 2.51
CA PHE A 21 5.62 -2.27 3.12
C PHE A 21 5.31 -3.32 2.06
N VAL A 22 5.92 -4.49 2.21
CA VAL A 22 5.74 -5.64 1.33
C VAL A 22 5.47 -6.89 2.15
N LEU A 23 4.84 -7.87 1.52
CA LEU A 23 4.57 -9.18 2.09
C LEU A 23 5.64 -10.15 1.58
N THR A 24 6.42 -10.75 2.48
CA THR A 24 7.37 -11.79 2.11
C THR A 24 6.70 -13.14 1.96
N THR A 25 7.12 -13.93 0.99
CA THR A 25 6.64 -15.30 0.79
C THR A 25 7.67 -16.28 1.33
N PRO A 26 7.25 -17.43 1.90
CA PRO A 26 8.21 -18.46 2.29
C PRO A 26 9.06 -18.89 1.10
N THR A 27 10.35 -19.03 1.33
CA THR A 27 11.32 -19.49 0.33
C THR A 27 12.19 -20.60 0.92
N PRO A 28 12.68 -21.52 0.07
CA PRO A 28 13.83 -22.33 0.44
C PRO A 28 15.01 -21.39 0.76
N VAL A 29 15.74 -21.74 1.82
CA VAL A 29 16.83 -20.98 2.47
C VAL A 29 17.68 -20.13 1.49
N ASP A 30 18.03 -18.92 1.93
CA ASP A 30 18.91 -17.90 1.31
C ASP A 30 18.32 -16.90 0.30
N PHE A 31 17.03 -16.97 -0.04
CA PHE A 31 16.42 -15.98 -0.94
C PHE A 31 15.25 -15.26 -0.28
N SER A 32 15.28 -13.94 -0.17
CA SER A 32 14.06 -13.18 0.14
C SER A 32 13.18 -13.10 -1.11
N SER A 33 11.90 -13.45 -0.98
CA SER A 33 10.89 -13.25 -2.03
C SER A 33 9.74 -12.44 -1.48
N VAL A 34 9.12 -11.63 -2.33
CA VAL A 34 7.97 -10.78 -2.00
C VAL A 34 6.81 -11.08 -2.93
N LEU A 35 5.59 -10.85 -2.46
CA LEU A 35 4.42 -10.97 -3.31
C LEU A 35 4.47 -9.96 -4.47
N ALA A 36 4.07 -10.45 -5.64
CA ALA A 36 3.96 -9.67 -6.86
C ALA A 36 2.58 -9.80 -7.48
N ASP A 37 2.07 -8.71 -8.02
CA ASP A 37 0.84 -8.66 -8.80
C ASP A 37 1.16 -8.72 -10.30
N ARG A 38 0.21 -9.24 -11.08
CA ARG A 38 0.21 -9.04 -12.53
C ARG A 38 -0.26 -7.62 -12.80
N SER A 39 0.65 -6.78 -13.28
CA SER A 39 0.35 -5.40 -13.68
C SER A 39 0.35 -5.26 -15.20
N ARG A 40 -0.14 -4.10 -15.68
CA ARG A 40 0.02 -3.70 -17.10
C ARG A 40 1.47 -3.57 -17.57
N PHE A 41 2.44 -3.53 -16.64
CA PHE A 41 3.87 -3.43 -16.92
C PHE A 41 4.61 -4.76 -16.69
N GLY A 42 3.89 -5.87 -16.52
CA GLY A 42 4.43 -7.18 -16.17
C GLY A 42 4.35 -7.47 -14.66
N PRO A 43 5.15 -8.40 -14.13
CA PRO A 43 5.22 -8.65 -12.68
C PRO A 43 5.62 -7.37 -11.93
N ALA A 44 4.77 -6.91 -11.03
CA ALA A 44 4.98 -5.72 -10.22
C ALA A 44 4.97 -6.07 -8.74
N ILE A 45 5.84 -5.44 -7.96
CA ILE A 45 5.93 -5.70 -6.53
C ILE A 45 4.68 -5.15 -5.86
N ARG A 46 4.00 -5.98 -5.08
CA ARG A 46 2.82 -5.55 -4.32
C ARG A 46 3.28 -4.73 -3.11
N CYS A 47 2.91 -3.46 -3.10
CA CYS A 47 3.38 -2.50 -2.09
C CYS A 47 2.21 -1.84 -1.35
N PHE A 48 2.45 -1.52 -0.08
CA PHE A 48 1.53 -0.78 0.77
C PHE A 48 2.25 0.42 1.35
N LEU A 49 1.56 1.55 1.46
CA LEU A 49 2.11 2.71 2.14
C LEU A 49 1.93 2.61 3.65
N SER A 50 0.79 2.04 4.07
CA SER A 50 0.40 1.81 5.45
C SER A 50 0.82 0.40 5.89
N PRO A 51 1.45 0.26 7.07
CA PRO A 51 1.73 -1.05 7.61
C PRO A 51 0.47 -1.84 7.94
N PHE A 52 -0.59 -1.16 8.41
CA PHE A 52 -1.84 -1.81 8.79
C PHE A 52 -2.53 -2.43 7.59
N ASP A 53 -2.47 -1.78 6.42
CA ASP A 53 -3.06 -2.33 5.20
C ASP A 53 -2.34 -3.62 4.79
N ALA A 54 -1.01 -3.63 4.89
CA ALA A 54 -0.20 -4.83 4.64
C ALA A 54 -0.49 -5.95 5.64
N LEU A 55 -0.65 -5.61 6.92
CA LEU A 55 -0.97 -6.56 8.00
C LEU A 55 -2.37 -7.15 7.84
N LEU A 56 -3.36 -6.34 7.49
CA LEU A 56 -4.71 -6.80 7.17
C LEU A 56 -4.68 -7.75 5.98
N GLU A 57 -4.00 -7.40 4.88
CA GLU A 57 -3.83 -8.30 3.73
C GLU A 57 -3.15 -9.63 4.16
N MET A 58 -2.10 -9.57 4.98
CA MET A 58 -1.43 -10.76 5.50
C MET A 58 -2.40 -11.68 6.26
N VAL A 59 -3.25 -11.11 7.13
CA VAL A 59 -4.25 -11.87 7.89
C VAL A 59 -5.24 -12.56 6.95
N PHE A 60 -5.74 -11.86 5.92
CA PHE A 60 -6.64 -12.47 4.94
C PHE A 60 -5.99 -13.60 4.15
N LEU A 61 -4.74 -13.43 3.72
CA LEU A 61 -4.01 -14.45 2.97
C LEU A 61 -3.75 -15.68 3.85
N ARG A 62 -3.35 -15.48 5.11
CA ARG A 62 -3.11 -16.56 6.07
C ARG A 62 -4.35 -17.35 6.46
N ARG A 63 -5.52 -16.71 6.49
CA ARG A 63 -6.82 -17.39 6.71
C ARG A 63 -7.13 -18.40 5.61
N GLN A 64 -6.64 -18.18 4.39
CA GLN A 64 -6.82 -19.10 3.26
C GLN A 64 -5.71 -20.14 3.17
N ASN A 65 -4.47 -19.70 3.39
CA ASN A 65 -3.29 -20.55 3.37
C ASN A 65 -2.27 -19.99 4.36
N SER A 66 -2.05 -20.70 5.47
CA SER A 66 -1.15 -20.30 6.55
C SER A 66 0.27 -19.98 6.07
N ASP A 67 0.69 -20.63 4.97
CA ASP A 67 2.04 -20.52 4.41
C ASP A 67 2.09 -19.59 3.18
N ALA A 68 1.02 -18.83 2.90
CA ALA A 68 1.03 -17.89 1.77
C ALA A 68 2.00 -16.72 1.97
N VAL A 69 2.18 -16.29 3.22
CA VAL A 69 2.97 -15.11 3.60
C VAL A 69 3.70 -15.37 4.91
N GLU A 70 4.97 -15.01 4.95
CA GLU A 70 5.85 -15.14 6.11
C GLU A 70 5.84 -13.89 7.00
N ALA A 71 5.96 -12.69 6.42
CA ALA A 71 6.00 -11.46 7.20
C ALA A 71 5.58 -10.24 6.38
N VAL A 72 5.23 -9.17 7.10
CA VAL A 72 5.18 -7.81 6.56
C VAL A 72 6.49 -7.12 6.89
N LEU A 73 7.23 -6.68 5.87
CA LEU A 73 8.49 -5.96 6.04
C LEU A 73 8.44 -4.59 5.38
N GLN A 74 9.03 -3.61 6.06
CA GLN A 74 9.37 -2.34 5.44
C GLN A 74 10.47 -2.55 4.39
N SER A 75 10.44 -1.81 3.30
CA SER A 75 11.40 -1.86 2.20
C SER A 75 12.87 -1.72 2.64
N SER A 76 13.14 -1.04 3.76
CA SER A 76 14.50 -0.96 4.35
C SER A 76 15.05 -2.28 4.89
N ARG A 77 14.17 -3.25 5.18
CA ARG A 77 14.51 -4.57 5.72
C ARG A 77 14.54 -5.66 4.66
N VAL A 78 14.40 -5.28 3.40
CA VAL A 78 14.30 -6.18 2.26
C VAL A 78 15.47 -5.90 1.32
N PRO A 79 16.16 -6.93 0.79
CA PRO A 79 17.26 -6.73 -0.15
C PRO A 79 16.89 -5.79 -1.31
N ALA A 80 17.69 -4.76 -1.53
CA ALA A 80 17.41 -3.73 -2.55
C ALA A 80 17.26 -4.33 -3.97
N CYS A 81 17.89 -5.46 -4.27
CA CYS A 81 17.77 -6.17 -5.56
C CYS A 81 16.34 -6.68 -5.87
N ILE A 82 15.48 -6.77 -4.85
CA ILE A 82 14.05 -7.04 -5.03
C ILE A 82 13.39 -5.84 -5.71
N PHE A 83 13.64 -4.62 -5.21
CA PHE A 83 13.03 -3.40 -5.74
C PHE A 83 13.75 -2.82 -6.94
N PHE A 84 15.05 -3.08 -7.09
CA PHE A 84 15.88 -2.46 -8.09
C PHE A 84 16.61 -3.49 -8.95
N SER A 85 16.70 -3.20 -10.24
CA SER A 85 17.62 -3.90 -11.14
C SER A 85 19.06 -3.40 -10.95
N ASN A 86 20.04 -4.13 -11.50
CA ASN A 86 21.47 -3.78 -11.44
C ASN A 86 21.81 -2.39 -12.02
N ARG A 87 20.89 -1.76 -12.78
CA ARG A 87 21.04 -0.39 -13.30
C ARG A 87 20.32 0.66 -12.47
N PHE A 88 20.02 0.35 -11.20
CA PHE A 88 19.25 1.22 -10.29
C PHE A 88 17.88 1.63 -10.82
N ARG A 89 17.31 0.84 -11.74
CA ARG A 89 15.93 1.03 -12.20
C ARG A 89 15.00 0.33 -11.22
N GLN A 90 14.12 1.10 -10.60
CA GLN A 90 13.03 0.58 -9.77
C GLN A 90 12.15 -0.33 -10.63
N ARG A 91 11.81 -1.50 -10.11
CA ARG A 91 10.88 -2.43 -10.76
C ARG A 91 9.46 -1.85 -10.71
N PRO A 92 8.55 -2.32 -11.58
CA PRO A 92 7.15 -1.91 -11.50
C PRO A 92 6.57 -2.19 -10.12
N LEU A 93 5.71 -1.30 -9.65
CA LEU A 93 5.02 -1.42 -8.36
C LEU A 93 3.51 -1.50 -8.59
N THR A 94 2.81 -2.26 -7.77
CA THR A 94 1.36 -2.19 -7.62
C THR A 94 1.07 -1.69 -6.21
N VAL A 95 0.73 -0.41 -6.11
CA VAL A 95 0.53 0.29 -4.83
C VAL A 95 -0.92 0.13 -4.39
N HIS A 96 -1.15 -0.41 -3.19
CA HIS A 96 -2.47 -0.50 -2.59
C HIS A 96 -3.08 0.89 -2.38
N VAL A 97 -4.37 1.02 -2.72
CA VAL A 97 -5.14 2.26 -2.58
C VAL A 97 -6.29 2.10 -1.61
N ALA A 98 -7.06 1.01 -1.73
CA ALA A 98 -8.20 0.69 -0.88
C ALA A 98 -8.65 -0.75 -1.09
N TRP A 99 -9.63 -1.18 -0.30
CA TRP A 99 -10.35 -2.44 -0.51
C TRP A 99 -11.69 -2.18 -1.20
N LEU A 100 -12.17 -3.12 -2.01
CA LEU A 100 -13.51 -3.03 -2.55
C LEU A 100 -14.54 -3.27 -1.46
N ALA A 101 -15.63 -2.52 -1.51
CA ALA A 101 -16.74 -2.64 -0.59
C ALA A 101 -18.09 -2.49 -1.29
N HIS A 102 -19.14 -2.99 -0.63
CA HIS A 102 -20.52 -2.81 -1.04
C HIS A 102 -21.46 -2.90 0.16
N GLU A 103 -22.35 -1.92 0.31
CA GLU A 103 -23.27 -1.81 1.45
C GLU A 103 -22.55 -1.90 2.80
N ASN A 104 -21.40 -1.23 2.92
CA ASN A 104 -20.53 -1.22 4.10
C ASN A 104 -19.95 -2.59 4.49
N ARG A 105 -19.85 -3.50 3.51
CA ARG A 105 -19.24 -4.83 3.66
C ARG A 105 -18.02 -4.94 2.76
N LEU A 106 -16.99 -5.62 3.22
CA LEU A 106 -15.79 -5.86 2.42
C LEU A 106 -16.05 -6.90 1.35
N VAL A 107 -15.62 -6.61 0.12
CA VAL A 107 -15.81 -7.52 -1.01
C VAL A 107 -14.66 -8.50 -1.10
N VAL A 108 -15.00 -9.79 -1.07
CA VAL A 108 -14.06 -10.91 -1.23
C VAL A 108 -14.35 -11.68 -2.51
N GLN A 109 -13.33 -12.37 -3.03
CA GLN A 109 -13.45 -13.35 -4.09
C GLN A 109 -14.10 -14.65 -3.54
N GLN A 110 -14.48 -15.55 -4.45
CA GLN A 110 -15.02 -16.87 -4.07
C GLN A 110 -14.05 -17.71 -3.22
N ASN A 111 -12.74 -17.52 -3.38
CA ASN A 111 -11.71 -18.17 -2.56
C ASN A 111 -11.51 -17.49 -1.19
N GLY A 112 -12.30 -16.48 -0.83
CA GLY A 112 -12.18 -15.73 0.41
C GLY A 112 -11.12 -14.63 0.41
N SER A 113 -10.40 -14.41 -0.69
CA SER A 113 -9.41 -13.33 -0.79
C SER A 113 -10.04 -11.96 -0.93
N LEU A 114 -9.51 -10.99 -0.20
CA LEU A 114 -9.98 -9.63 -0.25
C LEU A 114 -9.64 -8.98 -1.58
N ILE A 115 -10.60 -8.28 -2.18
CA ILE A 115 -10.35 -7.59 -3.45
C ILE A 115 -9.81 -6.20 -3.17
N ARG A 116 -8.56 -5.96 -3.57
CA ARG A 116 -7.90 -4.66 -3.48
C ARG A 116 -8.16 -3.83 -4.74
N THR A 117 -8.29 -2.53 -4.54
CA THR A 117 -8.02 -1.52 -5.56
C THR A 117 -6.57 -1.07 -5.42
N ALA A 118 -5.84 -1.07 -6.52
CA ALA A 118 -4.42 -0.73 -6.54
C ALA A 118 -4.06 0.05 -7.81
N ARG A 119 -2.94 0.77 -7.75
CA ARG A 119 -2.38 1.54 -8.86
C ARG A 119 -1.09 0.89 -9.34
N ASP A 120 -1.10 0.50 -10.61
CA ASP A 120 0.10 0.05 -11.31
C ASP A 120 0.98 1.22 -11.71
N GLN A 121 2.23 1.20 -11.29
CA GLN A 121 3.26 2.18 -11.59
C GLN A 121 4.38 1.51 -12.40
N ALA A 122 4.89 2.23 -13.40
CA ALA A 122 5.92 1.72 -14.30
C ALA A 122 7.29 1.63 -13.60
N ALA A 123 8.21 0.91 -14.24
CA ALA A 123 9.60 0.89 -13.80
C ALA A 123 10.25 2.26 -14.01
N GLN A 124 10.69 2.90 -12.93
CA GLN A 124 11.26 4.24 -12.92
C GLN A 124 12.78 4.23 -12.76
N TRP A 125 13.44 5.20 -13.39
CA TRP A 125 14.86 5.43 -13.15
C TRP A 125 15.04 6.19 -11.86
N ARG A 126 15.99 5.74 -11.04
CA ARG A 126 16.34 6.45 -9.81
C ARG A 126 17.07 7.75 -10.16
N ILE A 127 16.50 8.89 -9.77
CA ILE A 127 17.15 10.20 -9.89
C ILE A 127 17.77 10.53 -8.53
N GLY A 128 19.04 10.17 -8.34
CA GLY A 128 19.84 10.64 -7.20
C GLY A 128 20.40 9.53 -6.28
N PRO A 129 21.51 9.83 -5.57
CA PRO A 129 22.11 8.91 -4.62
C PRO A 129 21.41 9.01 -3.24
N ARG A 130 21.31 7.86 -2.56
CA ARG A 130 21.02 7.64 -1.12
C ARG A 130 19.57 7.50 -0.65
N ARG A 131 19.24 6.23 -0.43
CA ARG A 131 18.67 5.54 0.75
C ARG A 131 18.14 4.23 0.18
N ASP A 132 18.75 3.09 0.52
CA ASP A 132 18.51 1.81 -0.17
C ASP A 132 17.12 1.18 0.12
N ALA A 133 16.21 2.00 0.64
CA ALA A 133 14.98 1.61 1.28
C ALA A 133 13.75 2.41 0.82
N GLU A 134 13.90 3.46 0.03
CA GLU A 134 12.81 4.37 -0.33
C GLU A 134 12.44 4.20 -1.81
N MET A 135 11.15 4.08 -2.09
CA MET A 135 10.59 3.93 -3.44
C MET A 135 10.06 5.27 -3.92
N ALA A 136 10.30 5.59 -5.19
CA ALA A 136 9.56 6.67 -5.84
C ALA A 136 8.11 6.22 -6.04
N ILE A 137 7.15 7.07 -5.67
CA ILE A 137 5.71 6.82 -5.83
C ILE A 137 5.16 7.95 -6.70
N GLU A 138 4.56 7.57 -7.83
CA GLU A 138 4.03 8.53 -8.81
C GLU A 138 3.14 9.59 -8.16
N ALA A 139 3.31 10.85 -8.57
CA ALA A 139 2.53 11.97 -8.07
C ALA A 139 1.01 11.76 -8.29
N GLU A 140 0.65 11.10 -9.39
CA GLU A 140 -0.73 10.71 -9.69
C GLU A 140 -1.28 9.72 -8.67
N THR A 141 -0.46 8.77 -8.20
CA THR A 141 -0.84 7.83 -7.15
C THR A 141 -1.07 8.56 -5.83
N TRP A 142 -0.21 9.52 -5.49
CA TRP A 142 -0.43 10.39 -4.32
C TRP A 142 -1.72 11.19 -4.42
N ALA A 143 -2.00 11.80 -5.58
CA ALA A 143 -3.19 12.60 -5.78
C ALA A 143 -4.48 11.76 -5.66
N VAL A 144 -4.45 10.51 -6.12
CA VAL A 144 -5.55 9.54 -5.94
C VAL A 144 -5.76 9.23 -4.46
N LEU A 145 -4.68 8.98 -3.72
CA LEU A 145 -4.74 8.70 -2.28
C LEU A 145 -5.25 9.90 -1.48
N ASP A 146 -4.79 11.12 -1.79
CA ASP A 146 -5.25 12.34 -1.12
C ASP A 146 -6.76 12.51 -1.31
N ARG A 147 -7.26 12.47 -2.55
CA ARG A 147 -8.70 12.55 -2.83
C ARG A 147 -9.50 11.47 -2.11
N LEU A 148 -8.96 10.26 -2.04
CA LEU A 148 -9.63 9.13 -1.40
C LEU A 148 -9.75 9.32 0.12
N HIS A 149 -8.68 9.74 0.79
CA HIS A 149 -8.68 9.99 2.22
C HIS A 149 -9.51 11.23 2.57
N GLU A 150 -9.45 12.31 1.78
CA GLU A 150 -10.31 13.49 1.95
C GLU A 150 -11.80 13.12 1.92
N ARG A 151 -12.21 12.27 0.96
CA ARG A 151 -13.60 11.78 0.87
C ARG A 151 -14.01 10.93 2.07
N ALA A 152 -13.06 10.27 2.72
CA ALA A 152 -13.29 9.52 3.94
C ALA A 152 -13.29 10.42 5.20
N GLY A 153 -13.03 11.72 5.05
CA GLY A 153 -12.86 12.67 6.16
C GLY A 153 -11.49 12.62 6.83
N LEU A 154 -10.52 11.91 6.24
CA LEU A 154 -9.19 11.65 6.78
C LEU A 154 -8.17 12.67 6.24
N PHE A 155 -8.33 13.95 6.57
CA PHE A 155 -7.49 15.03 6.03
C PHE A 155 -6.02 14.95 6.49
N ALA A 156 -5.74 14.37 7.66
CA ALA A 156 -4.39 14.22 8.22
C ALA A 156 -3.78 12.82 7.98
N TRP A 157 -4.22 12.12 6.92
CA TRP A 157 -3.86 10.72 6.72
C TRP A 157 -2.34 10.50 6.51
N ARG A 158 -1.63 11.47 5.95
CA ARG A 158 -0.16 11.39 5.76
C ARG A 158 0.58 11.48 7.08
N GLU A 159 0.09 12.28 8.02
CA GLU A 159 0.57 12.37 9.39
C GLU A 159 0.25 11.07 10.16
N THR A 160 -0.96 10.53 10.00
CA THR A 160 -1.35 9.22 10.55
C THR A 160 -0.44 8.12 9.99
N LEU A 161 -0.10 8.16 8.70
CA LEU A 161 0.83 7.23 8.07
C LEU A 161 2.25 7.30 8.68
N GLN A 162 2.76 8.49 8.97
CA GLN A 162 4.05 8.64 9.62
C GLN A 162 4.02 8.16 11.08
N THR A 163 2.91 8.42 11.77
CA THR A 163 2.71 8.06 13.17
C THR A 163 2.61 6.54 13.34
N THR A 164 1.81 5.88 12.51
CA THR A 164 1.62 4.42 12.51
C THR A 164 2.91 3.66 12.21
N ARG A 165 3.80 4.21 11.36
CA ARG A 165 5.15 3.65 11.17
C ARG A 165 5.99 3.67 12.44
N ARG A 166 5.86 4.70 13.26
CA ARG A 166 6.58 4.80 14.55
C ARG A 166 5.98 3.86 15.59
N TRP A 167 4.69 3.56 15.52
CA TRP A 167 4.05 2.59 16.40
C TRP A 167 4.67 1.20 16.27
N LEU A 168 5.01 0.79 15.06
CA LEU A 168 5.71 -0.48 14.80
C LEU A 168 7.15 -0.53 15.33
N ALA A 169 7.70 0.58 15.82
CA ALA A 169 9.00 0.59 16.50
C ALA A 169 8.89 0.29 18.00
N SER A 170 7.67 0.27 18.57
CA SER A 170 7.41 0.01 19.99
C SER A 170 6.57 -1.27 20.15
N PRO A 171 7.11 -2.35 20.73
CA PRO A 171 6.42 -3.65 20.78
C PRO A 171 5.02 -3.61 21.40
N ALA A 172 4.84 -2.86 22.50
CA ALA A 172 3.53 -2.77 23.17
C ALA A 172 2.50 -1.98 22.34
N VAL A 173 2.93 -0.91 21.65
CA VAL A 173 2.05 -0.12 20.79
C VAL A 173 1.72 -0.89 19.52
N GLU A 174 2.68 -1.60 18.96
CA GLU A 174 2.50 -2.53 17.84
C GLU A 174 1.45 -3.59 18.18
N GLU A 175 1.64 -4.35 19.26
CA GLU A 175 0.72 -5.43 19.64
C GLU A 175 -0.71 -4.93 19.87
N SER A 176 -0.87 -3.84 20.63
CA SER A 176 -2.20 -3.28 20.89
C SER A 176 -2.87 -2.76 19.62
N SER A 177 -2.12 -2.17 18.69
CA SER A 177 -2.67 -1.65 17.44
C SER A 177 -3.00 -2.75 16.44
N LEU A 178 -2.19 -3.81 16.39
CA LEU A 178 -2.48 -5.03 15.63
C LEU A 178 -3.77 -5.69 16.11
N ARG A 179 -3.93 -5.81 17.43
CA ARG A 179 -5.16 -6.35 18.03
C ARG A 179 -6.38 -5.53 17.61
N ARG A 180 -6.30 -4.20 17.65
CA ARG A 180 -7.39 -3.32 17.17
C ARG A 180 -7.71 -3.56 15.70
N ALA A 181 -6.71 -3.67 14.84
CA ALA A 181 -6.93 -3.94 13.41
C ALA A 181 -7.60 -5.29 13.15
N ILE A 182 -7.20 -6.34 13.88
CA ILE A 182 -7.83 -7.66 13.79
C ILE A 182 -9.26 -7.62 14.30
N THR A 183 -9.53 -6.94 15.43
CA THR A 183 -10.89 -6.78 15.94
C THR A 183 -11.79 -6.01 14.97
N ALA A 184 -11.29 -4.92 14.38
CA ALA A 184 -12.03 -4.16 13.37
C ALA A 184 -12.30 -4.98 12.11
N LEU A 185 -11.37 -5.86 11.75
CA LEU A 185 -11.54 -6.83 10.67
C LEU A 185 -12.61 -7.87 10.99
N ASP A 186 -12.62 -8.43 12.20
CA ASP A 186 -13.62 -9.43 12.60
C ASP A 186 -15.02 -8.84 12.80
N ALA A 187 -15.11 -7.53 13.03
CA ALA A 187 -16.35 -6.80 13.18
C ALA A 187 -17.00 -6.38 11.84
N VAL A 188 -16.26 -6.42 10.73
CA VAL A 188 -16.80 -6.03 9.41
C VAL A 188 -17.27 -7.26 8.64
N ASP A 189 -18.49 -7.19 8.11
CA ASP A 189 -19.07 -8.25 7.30
C ASP A 189 -18.35 -8.38 5.95
N LEU A 190 -18.26 -9.62 5.46
CA LEU A 190 -17.71 -9.96 4.15
C LEU A 190 -18.83 -10.32 3.17
N ILE A 191 -18.66 -9.94 1.90
CA ILE A 191 -19.58 -10.29 0.82
C ILE A 191 -18.83 -10.78 -0.41
N VAL A 192 -19.30 -11.87 -1.01
CA VAL A 192 -18.82 -12.32 -2.33
C VAL A 192 -19.56 -11.53 -3.41
N LEU A 193 -18.85 -10.67 -4.13
CA LEU A 193 -19.42 -9.83 -5.17
C LEU A 193 -18.43 -9.67 -6.34
N PRO A 194 -18.89 -9.72 -7.61
CA PRO A 194 -18.02 -9.41 -8.74
C PRO A 194 -17.41 -8.01 -8.59
N ALA A 195 -16.10 -7.90 -8.84
CA ALA A 195 -15.38 -6.64 -8.65
C ALA A 195 -16.03 -5.45 -9.36
N GLY A 196 -16.60 -5.63 -10.56
CA GLY A 196 -17.29 -4.55 -11.30
C GLY A 196 -18.60 -4.05 -10.67
N LYS A 197 -19.18 -4.79 -9.71
CA LYS A 197 -20.42 -4.41 -9.00
C LYS A 197 -20.17 -3.74 -7.65
N ALA A 198 -18.94 -3.77 -7.15
CA ALA A 198 -18.58 -3.10 -5.91
C ALA A 198 -18.74 -1.57 -6.08
N GLY A 199 -19.73 -1.00 -5.39
CA GLY A 199 -20.08 0.42 -5.46
C GLY A 199 -19.35 1.31 -4.45
N GLN A 200 -18.55 0.72 -3.56
CA GLN A 200 -17.80 1.45 -2.54
C GLN A 200 -16.32 1.02 -2.51
N LEU A 201 -15.53 1.86 -1.87
CA LEU A 201 -14.18 1.57 -1.41
C LEU A 201 -14.18 1.64 0.11
N ALA A 202 -13.39 0.78 0.73
CA ALA A 202 -13.13 0.80 2.16
C ALA A 202 -11.69 1.26 2.42
N LEU A 203 -11.51 2.01 3.50
CA LEU A 203 -10.22 2.38 4.08
C LEU A 203 -10.26 2.02 5.56
N TYR A 204 -9.18 1.47 6.09
CA TYR A 204 -9.04 1.23 7.52
C TYR A 204 -8.33 2.43 8.14
N ASP A 205 -8.94 3.04 9.15
CA ASP A 205 -8.30 4.07 9.95
C ASP A 205 -7.59 3.41 11.16
N PRO A 206 -6.26 3.34 11.19
CA PRO A 206 -5.52 2.72 12.29
C PRO A 206 -5.53 3.55 13.57
N GLU A 207 -5.82 4.84 13.50
CA GLU A 207 -5.92 5.74 14.65
C GLU A 207 -7.24 5.52 15.37
N ALA A 208 -8.34 5.50 14.62
CA ALA A 208 -9.66 5.34 15.17
C ALA A 208 -10.10 3.87 15.33
N GLY A 209 -9.47 2.94 14.59
CA GLY A 209 -9.72 1.50 14.69
C GLY A 209 -11.02 1.05 14.02
N TYR A 210 -11.48 1.73 12.98
CA TYR A 210 -12.68 1.36 12.23
C TYR A 210 -12.52 1.60 10.72
N TRP A 211 -13.50 1.10 9.96
CA TRP A 211 -13.54 1.20 8.51
C TRP A 211 -14.32 2.43 8.06
N HIS A 212 -13.75 3.17 7.10
CA HIS A 212 -14.43 4.21 6.36
C HIS A 212 -14.87 3.65 5.00
N PHE A 213 -16.14 3.87 4.64
CA PHE A 213 -16.68 3.46 3.36
C PHE A 213 -17.03 4.69 2.53
N VAL A 214 -16.45 4.78 1.33
CA VAL A 214 -16.69 5.89 0.40
C VAL A 214 -17.22 5.36 -0.92
N PRO A 215 -18.01 6.15 -1.68
CA PRO A 215 -18.46 5.72 -3.01
C PRO A 215 -17.29 5.48 -3.96
N ARG A 216 -17.42 4.45 -4.80
CA ARG A 216 -16.44 4.10 -5.83
C ARG A 216 -16.70 4.88 -7.11
N ASP A 217 -16.70 6.20 -7.01
CA ASP A 217 -16.65 7.05 -8.20
C ASP A 217 -15.28 6.92 -8.87
N PRO A 218 -15.16 7.21 -10.19
CA PRO A 218 -13.87 7.17 -10.85
C PRO A 218 -12.91 8.15 -10.17
N ILE A 219 -11.99 7.62 -9.36
CA ILE A 219 -10.86 8.38 -8.84
C ILE A 219 -9.86 8.47 -9.99
N THR A 220 -10.13 9.36 -10.94
CA THR A 220 -9.18 9.75 -12.01
C THR A 220 -7.99 10.42 -11.39
#